data_AF-A0A800AXB3-F1
#
_entry.id   AF-A0A800AXB3-F1
#
_cell.length_a   1.000
_cell.length_b   1.000
_cell.length_c   1.000
_cell.angle_alpha   90.00
_cell.angle_beta   90.00
_cell.angle_gamma   90.00
#
_symmetry.space_group_name_H-M   'P 1'
#
loop_
_entity.id
_entity.type
_entity.pdbx_description
1 polymer ?
#
loop_
_entity_poly.entity_id
_entity_poly.type
_entity_poly.pdbx_seq_one_letter_code
_entity_poly.pdbx_strand_id
1 'polypeptide(L)' 'LAIVAIAAIREKISYSNIPAPLKGLGITFIITGLMAIAFMSFGGIKL' A
#
# COMPACT_ATOMS: atom_id res chain seq x y z
N LEU A 1 9.70 -8.05 -3.16
CA LEU A 1 8.61 -7.35 -3.90
C LEU A 1 7.67 -6.58 -2.96
N ALA A 2 7.05 -7.21 -1.96
CA ALA A 2 6.14 -6.53 -1.04
C ALA A 2 6.76 -5.32 -0.30
N ILE A 3 8.00 -5.45 0.21
CA ILE A 3 8.71 -4.36 0.90
C ILE A 3 8.98 -3.18 -0.06
N VAL A 4 9.31 -3.47 -1.32
CA VAL A 4 9.54 -2.46 -2.36
C VAL A 4 8.24 -1.77 -2.75
N ALA A 5 7.12 -2.51 -2.82
CA ALA A 5 5.80 -1.93 -3.06
C ALA A 5 5.37 -0.99 -1.93
N ILE A 6 5.59 -1.38 -0.66
CA ILE A 6 5.33 -0.50 0.49
C ILE A 6 6.21 0.75 0.42
N ALA A 7 7.49 0.61 0.11
CA ALA A 7 8.42 1.73 0.00
C ALA A 7 7.98 2.73 -1.10
N ALA A 8 7.65 2.23 -2.30
CA ALA A 8 7.17 3.05 -3.42
C ALA A 8 5.88 3.80 -3.10
N ILE A 9 4.93 3.14 -2.42
CA ILE A 9 3.67 3.78 -2.03
C ILE A 9 3.92 4.84 -0.94
N ARG A 10 4.80 4.59 0.02
CA ARG A 10 5.18 5.57 1.06
C ARG A 10 5.84 6.81 0.47
N GLU A 11 6.69 6.62 -0.54
CA GLU A 11 7.39 7.70 -1.24
C GLU A 11 6.39 8.57 -2.04
N LYS A 12 5.50 7.94 -2.82
CA LYS A 12 4.41 8.63 -3.55
C LYS A 12 3.47 9.40 -2.61
N ILE A 13 3.17 8.82 -1.46
CA ILE A 13 2.34 9.42 -0.42
C ILE A 13 3.04 10.63 0.18
N SER A 14 4.34 10.56 0.48
CA SER A 14 5.12 11.70 1.00
C SER A 14 5.18 12.89 0.03
N TYR A 15 5.10 12.65 -1.28
CA TYR A 15 4.97 13.70 -2.31
C TYR A 15 3.54 14.22 -2.49
N SER A 16 2.54 13.52 -1.95
CA SER A 16 1.13 13.89 -2.03
C SER A 16 0.71 14.64 -0.76
N ASN A 17 -0.20 15.60 -0.90
CA ASN A 17 -0.66 16.42 0.23
C ASN A 17 -1.58 15.60 1.16
N ILE A 18 -1.00 14.71 1.97
CA ILE A 18 -1.76 13.85 2.90
C ILE A 18 -2.24 14.71 4.08
N PRO A 19 -3.55 14.75 4.37
CA PRO A 19 -4.08 15.48 5.52
C PRO A 19 -3.51 14.93 6.83
N ALA A 20 -3.14 15.84 7.75
CA ALA A 20 -2.47 15.55 9.02
C ALA A 20 -3.03 14.36 9.85
N PRO A 21 -4.36 14.15 9.98
CA PRO A 21 -4.89 13.02 10.76
C PRO A 21 -4.74 11.65 10.08
N LEU A 22 -4.45 11.61 8.78
CA LEU A 22 -4.26 10.37 8.01
C LEU A 22 -2.77 10.02 7.80
N LYS A 23 -1.84 10.92 8.16
CA LYS A 23 -0.40 10.66 8.11
C LYS A 23 0.00 9.61 9.16
N GLY A 24 0.69 8.57 8.71
CA GLY A 24 1.21 7.51 9.58
C GLY A 24 0.34 6.26 9.58
N LEU A 25 -0.56 6.11 10.55
CA LEU A 25 -1.25 4.83 10.79
C LEU A 25 -2.39 4.56 9.80
N GLY A 26 -3.29 5.53 9.58
CA GLY A 26 -4.47 5.34 8.73
C GLY A 26 -4.12 4.97 7.29
N ILE A 27 -3.16 5.68 6.70
CA ILE A 27 -2.74 5.41 5.33
C ILE A 27 -2.00 4.07 5.21
N THR A 28 -1.21 3.68 6.22
CA THR A 28 -0.52 2.38 6.22
C THR A 28 -1.51 1.22 6.22
N PHE A 29 -2.61 1.32 6.97
CA PHE A 29 -3.67 0.31 6.95
C PHE A 29 -4.37 0.22 5.59
N ILE A 30 -4.68 1.35 4.95
CA ILE A 30 -5.31 1.39 3.61
C ILE A 30 -4.40 0.72 2.57
N ILE A 31 -3.10 1.04 2.59
CA ILE A 31 -2.10 0.45 1.68
C ILE A 31 -1.99 -1.05 1.91
N THR A 32 -1.92 -1.48 3.16
CA THR A 32 -1.80 -2.90 3.52
C THR A 32 -3.03 -3.68 3.06
N GLY A 33 -4.23 -3.12 3.22
CA GLY A 33 -5.47 -3.72 2.70
C GLY A 33 -5.50 -3.81 1.18
N LEU A 34 -5.11 -2.74 0.47
CA LEU A 34 -5.00 -2.75 -0.99
C LEU A 34 -3.97 -3.76 -1.49
N MET A 35 -2.82 -3.89 -0.81
CA MET A 35 -1.83 -4.90 -1.12
C MET A 35 -2.38 -6.32 -0.90
N ALA A 36 -3.11 -6.57 0.18
CA ALA A 36 -3.73 -7.87 0.41
C ALA A 36 -4.69 -8.27 -0.74
N ILE A 37 -5.46 -7.31 -1.26
CA ILE A 37 -6.35 -7.52 -2.43
C ILE A 37 -5.53 -7.81 -3.70
N ALA A 38 -4.45 -7.06 -3.92
CA ALA A 38 -3.55 -7.31 -5.05
C ALA A 38 -2.91 -8.70 -4.97
N PHE A 39 -2.43 -9.11 -3.79
CA PHE A 39 -1.87 -10.45 -3.56
C PHE A 39 -2.91 -11.57 -3.72
N MET A 40 -4.15 -11.36 -3.26
CA MET A 40 -5.25 -12.31 -3.52
C MET A 40 -5.54 -12.46 -5.01
N SER A 41 -5.39 -11.40 -5.80
CA SER A 41 -5.56 -11.45 -7.26
C SER A 41 -4.48 -12.30 -7.95
N PHE A 42 -3.28 -12.40 -7.37
CA PHE A 42 -2.23 -13.31 -7.85
C PHE A 42 -2.40 -14.76 -7.38
N GLY A 43 -3.16 -15.02 -6.30
CA GLY A 43 -3.40 -16.37 -5.76
C GLY A 43 -4.29 -17.27 -6.63
N GLY A 44 -5.05 -16.69 -7.58
CA GLY A 44 -5.83 -17.43 -8.58
C GLY A 44 -5.05 -17.80 -9.85
N ILE A 45 -3.84 -17.27 -10.02
CA ILE A 45 -2.96 -17.61 -11.15
C ILE A 45 -2.31 -18.95 -10.83
N LYS A 46 -3.01 -20.04 -11.17
CA LYS A 46 -2.39 -21.36 -11.32
C LYS A 46 -1.56 -21.33 -12.60
N LEU A 47 -0.25 -21.49 -12.46
CA LEU A 47 0.65 -21.76 -13.58
C LEU A 47 0.27 -23.07 -14.27
#